data_AF-R9K5M6-F1
#
_entry.id   AF-R9K5M6-F1
#
_cell.length_a   1.000
_cell.length_b   1.000
_cell.length_c   1.000
_cell.angle_alpha   90.00
_cell.angle_beta   90.00
_cell.angle_gamma   90.00
#
_symmetry.space_group_name_H-M   'P 1'
#
loop_
_entity.id
_entity.type
_entity.pdbx_description
1 polymer ?
#
loop_
_entity_poly.entity_id
_entity_poly.type
_entity_poly.pdbx_seq_one_letter_code
_entity_poly.pdbx_strand_id
1 'polypeptide(L)'
;MKKIRRKRSRIISLALIITLVCDQNIANARESMRQNAVLKAAQTSEKTSTSHVIQDGSMTLEEQDEPATQPQTETLFLNEITSQRSENSKQYMMSDKSVTVVLYDEPIHYEDENGNLIEIDNSLIKT
;
A
#
# COMPACT_ATOMS: atom_id res chain seq x y z
N MET A 1 30.71 2.51 48.30
CA MET A 1 30.12 1.35 47.58
C MET A 1 28.58 1.34 47.43
N LYS A 2 27.78 1.85 48.39
CA LYS A 2 26.29 1.82 48.31
C LYS A 2 25.67 2.59 47.12
N LYS A 3 26.28 3.70 46.67
CA LYS A 3 25.74 4.55 45.57
C LYS A 3 25.77 3.84 44.20
N ILE A 4 26.79 3.04 43.92
CA ILE A 4 26.94 2.31 42.64
C ILE A 4 25.96 1.14 42.55
N ARG A 5 25.76 0.40 43.66
CA ARG A 5 24.77 -0.70 43.72
C ARG A 5 23.34 -0.19 43.51
N ARG A 6 22.98 0.98 44.07
CA ARG A 6 21.66 1.61 43.86
C ARG A 6 21.44 2.05 42.41
N LYS A 7 22.46 2.59 41.74
CA LYS A 7 22.37 2.99 40.32
C LYS A 7 22.17 1.78 39.41
N ARG A 8 22.94 0.70 39.61
CA ARG A 8 22.79 -0.55 38.84
C ARG A 8 21.41 -1.20 39.05
N SER A 9 20.89 -1.20 40.28
CA SER A 9 19.55 -1.71 40.58
C SER A 9 18.43 -0.91 39.90
N ARG A 10 18.56 0.41 39.81
CA ARG A 10 17.58 1.26 39.09
C ARG A 10 17.60 1.03 37.58
N ILE A 11 18.77 0.82 36.98
CA ILE A 11 18.90 0.55 35.55
C ILE A 11 18.28 -0.81 35.20
N ILE A 12 18.53 -1.84 36.02
CA ILE A 12 17.94 -3.18 35.82
C ILE A 12 16.41 -3.13 35.97
N SER A 13 15.91 -2.40 36.97
CA SER A 13 14.48 -2.22 37.18
C SER A 13 13.80 -1.49 36.02
N LEU A 14 14.42 -0.43 35.47
CA LEU A 14 13.90 0.28 34.31
C LEU A 14 13.89 -0.59 33.04
N ALA A 15 14.95 -1.38 32.81
CA ALA A 15 15.03 -2.27 31.65
C ALA A 15 13.92 -3.34 31.66
N LEU A 16 13.62 -3.92 32.83
CA LEU A 16 12.52 -4.88 32.98
C LEU A 16 11.14 -4.28 32.71
N ILE A 17 10.92 -3.01 33.10
CA ILE A 17 9.65 -2.32 32.83
C ILE A 17 9.50 -2.05 31.33
N ILE A 18 10.57 -1.62 30.66
CA ILE A 18 10.54 -1.34 29.22
C ILE A 18 10.25 -2.61 28.42
N THR A 19 10.89 -3.75 28.74
CA THR A 19 10.61 -5.03 28.05
C THR A 19 9.16 -5.47 28.25
N LEU A 20 8.62 -5.31 29.46
CA LEU A 20 7.22 -5.70 29.76
C LEU A 20 6.20 -4.85 28.97
N VAL A 21 6.45 -3.55 28.82
CA VAL A 21 5.57 -2.64 28.05
C VAL A 21 5.66 -2.91 26.55
N CYS A 22 6.86 -3.24 26.04
CA CYS A 22 7.03 -3.62 24.63
C CYS A 22 6.25 -4.90 24.28
N ASP A 23 6.26 -5.91 25.15
CA ASP A 23 5.52 -7.17 24.94
C ASP A 23 4.00 -6.95 24.92
N GLN A 24 3.49 -6.06 25.77
CA GLN A 24 2.06 -5.70 25.80
C GLN A 24 1.62 -4.94 24.53
N ASN A 25 2.49 -4.10 23.96
CA ASN A 25 2.18 -3.36 22.73
C ASN A 25 2.19 -4.27 21.48
N ILE A 26 3.10 -5.24 21.43
CA ILE A 26 3.18 -6.22 20.32
C ILE A 26 1.98 -7.17 20.32
N ALA A 27 1.47 -7.57 21.49
CA ALA A 27 0.27 -8.39 21.60
C ALA A 27 -0.97 -7.67 21.05
N ASN A 28 -1.15 -6.39 21.42
CA ASN A 28 -2.28 -5.58 20.95
C ASN A 28 -2.24 -5.36 19.42
N ALA A 29 -1.05 -5.17 18.83
CA ALA A 29 -0.89 -5.04 17.37
C ALA A 29 -1.27 -6.34 16.62
N ARG A 30 -0.95 -7.51 17.18
CA ARG A 30 -1.30 -8.82 16.60
C ARG A 30 -2.80 -9.10 16.65
N GLU A 31 -3.48 -8.65 17.69
CA GLU A 31 -4.92 -8.85 17.86
C GLU A 31 -5.76 -7.97 16.91
N SER A 32 -5.33 -6.72 16.69
CA SER A 32 -5.92 -5.83 15.67
C SER A 32 -5.81 -6.40 14.24
N MET A 33 -4.69 -7.03 13.89
CA MET A 33 -4.54 -7.67 12.58
C MET A 33 -5.43 -8.91 12.41
N ARG A 34 -5.70 -9.67 13.49
CA ARG A 34 -6.60 -10.83 13.44
C ARG A 34 -8.06 -10.43 13.23
N GLN A 35 -8.52 -9.36 13.88
CA GLN A 35 -9.91 -8.90 13.73
C GLN A 35 -10.20 -8.40 12.31
N ASN A 36 -9.23 -7.71 11.69
CA ASN A 36 -9.33 -7.26 10.30
C ASN A 36 -9.30 -8.42 9.28
N ALA A 37 -8.54 -9.48 9.56
CA ALA A 37 -8.52 -10.68 8.72
C ALA A 37 -9.84 -11.48 8.77
N VAL A 38 -10.48 -11.55 9.94
CA VAL A 38 -11.78 -12.25 10.11
C VAL A 38 -12.91 -11.49 9.41
N LEU A 39 -12.92 -10.14 9.42
CA LEU A 39 -13.89 -9.36 8.64
C LEU A 39 -13.74 -9.57 7.13
N LYS A 40 -12.50 -9.74 6.65
CA LYS A 40 -12.20 -9.96 5.23
C LYS A 40 -12.64 -11.35 4.73
N ALA A 41 -12.69 -12.34 5.62
CA ALA A 41 -13.17 -13.70 5.31
C ALA A 41 -14.70 -13.85 5.36
N ALA A 42 -15.41 -12.94 6.02
CA ALA A 42 -16.88 -12.97 6.08
C ALA A 42 -17.55 -12.35 4.82
N GLN A 43 -16.81 -11.64 3.98
CA GLN A 43 -17.34 -10.96 2.78
C GLN A 43 -17.11 -11.74 1.47
N THR A 44 -16.43 -12.89 1.51
CA THR A 44 -16.08 -13.68 0.30
C THR A 44 -17.09 -14.75 -0.08
N SER A 45 -18.28 -14.76 0.51
CA SER A 45 -19.27 -15.81 0.21
C SER A 45 -20.68 -15.25 0.12
N GLU A 46 -20.95 -14.35 -0.83
CA GLU A 46 -22.22 -14.27 -1.57
C GLU A 46 -22.06 -13.37 -2.82
N LYS A 47 -21.62 -13.93 -3.95
CA LYS A 47 -22.38 -13.94 -5.23
C LYS A 47 -21.54 -14.48 -6.38
N THR A 48 -21.89 -15.71 -6.70
CA THR A 48 -21.46 -16.62 -7.75
C THR A 48 -21.94 -16.21 -9.16
N SER A 49 -21.10 -16.51 -10.15
CA SER A 49 -21.42 -16.86 -11.55
C SER A 49 -22.08 -15.84 -12.49
N THR A 50 -21.42 -15.62 -13.64
CA THR A 50 -21.81 -16.15 -14.98
C THR A 50 -21.03 -15.34 -16.04
N SER A 51 -19.94 -15.86 -16.60
CA SER A 51 -19.86 -16.55 -17.91
C SER A 51 -20.27 -15.70 -19.14
N HIS A 52 -19.26 -15.19 -19.86
CA HIS A 52 -18.93 -15.47 -21.28
C HIS A 52 -19.89 -15.08 -22.46
N VAL A 53 -19.30 -14.32 -23.41
CA VAL A 53 -19.46 -14.23 -24.90
C VAL A 53 -20.71 -13.56 -25.52
N ILE A 54 -20.53 -12.52 -26.37
CA ILE A 54 -20.73 -12.46 -27.85
C ILE A 54 -20.72 -11.02 -28.39
N GLN A 55 -20.19 -10.96 -29.60
CA GLN A 55 -19.94 -9.94 -30.63
C GLN A 55 -21.19 -9.21 -31.20
N ASP A 56 -20.90 -8.08 -31.84
CA ASP A 56 -21.56 -7.46 -33.02
C ASP A 56 -22.90 -6.68 -32.87
N GLY A 57 -22.88 -5.49 -33.49
CA GLY A 57 -23.95 -5.01 -34.38
C GLY A 57 -25.26 -4.41 -33.83
N SER A 58 -25.50 -3.16 -34.22
CA SER A 58 -26.80 -2.56 -34.56
C SER A 58 -27.64 -1.85 -33.49
N MET A 59 -27.57 -0.50 -33.56
CA MET A 59 -28.65 0.50 -33.49
C MET A 59 -30.00 0.08 -32.85
N THR A 60 -30.32 0.67 -31.69
CA THR A 60 -31.68 1.16 -31.40
C THR A 60 -31.58 2.35 -30.45
N LEU A 61 -32.21 3.47 -30.82
CA LEU A 61 -32.40 4.65 -29.99
C LEU A 61 -33.52 4.37 -29.00
N GLU A 62 -33.24 4.36 -27.71
CA GLU A 62 -34.26 4.64 -26.68
C GLU A 62 -33.68 5.56 -25.61
N GLU A 63 -34.38 6.68 -25.48
CA GLU A 63 -34.17 7.83 -24.64
C GLU A 63 -34.70 7.52 -23.24
N GLN A 64 -33.83 7.44 -22.21
CA GLN A 64 -34.25 7.59 -20.82
C GLN A 64 -33.09 7.76 -19.81
N ASP A 65 -33.21 8.87 -19.09
CA ASP A 65 -32.55 9.30 -17.84
C ASP A 65 -31.05 9.63 -17.91
N GLU A 66 -30.78 10.92 -18.13
CA GLU A 66 -29.48 11.58 -17.94
C GLU A 66 -28.99 11.38 -16.49
N PRO A 67 -27.92 10.59 -16.23
CA PRO A 67 -27.19 10.79 -14.99
C PRO A 67 -26.46 12.12 -15.15
N ALA A 68 -26.78 13.09 -14.28
CA ALA A 68 -26.12 14.38 -14.23
C ALA A 68 -24.60 14.21 -14.38
N THR A 69 -24.10 14.51 -15.58
CA THR A 69 -22.68 14.42 -15.92
C THR A 69 -21.98 15.49 -15.11
N GLN A 70 -21.45 15.11 -13.94
CA GLN A 70 -20.51 15.94 -13.23
C GLN A 70 -19.34 16.20 -14.18
N PRO A 71 -18.87 17.45 -14.35
CA PRO A 71 -17.71 17.72 -15.17
C PRO A 71 -16.55 16.91 -14.61
N GLN A 72 -16.14 15.87 -15.35
CA GLN A 72 -14.94 15.10 -15.05
C GLN A 72 -13.77 16.06 -15.23
N THR A 73 -13.38 16.71 -14.14
CA THR A 73 -12.20 17.55 -14.12
C THR A 73 -11.02 16.63 -14.35
N GLU A 74 -10.31 16.80 -15.46
CA GLU A 74 -9.14 16.00 -15.79
C GLU A 74 -8.13 16.08 -14.64
N THR A 75 -7.78 14.93 -14.08
CA THR A 75 -6.79 14.85 -13.00
C THR A 75 -5.41 14.92 -13.61
N LEU A 76 -4.59 15.82 -13.08
CA LEU A 76 -3.24 16.06 -13.60
C LEU A 76 -2.22 15.33 -12.73
N PHE A 77 -1.20 14.79 -13.40
CA PHE A 77 -0.01 14.29 -12.75
C PHE A 77 0.74 15.44 -12.07
N LEU A 78 1.06 15.29 -10.78
CA LEU A 78 1.81 16.30 -10.04
C LEU A 78 3.28 15.90 -9.86
N ASN A 79 3.52 14.75 -9.22
CA ASN A 79 4.88 14.25 -8.97
C ASN A 79 4.89 12.77 -8.61
N GLU A 80 6.07 12.13 -8.77
CA GLU A 80 6.34 10.80 -8.20
C GLU A 80 6.63 10.89 -6.70
N ILE A 81 6.18 9.87 -5.97
CA ILE A 81 6.47 9.65 -4.55
C ILE A 81 7.61 8.62 -4.43
N THR A 82 8.84 9.08 -4.66
CA THR A 82 10.03 8.20 -4.73
C THR A 82 10.31 7.44 -3.44
N SER A 83 9.92 7.98 -2.28
CA SER A 83 10.06 7.32 -0.97
C SER A 83 9.17 6.09 -0.80
N GLN A 84 8.19 5.89 -1.67
CA GLN A 84 7.29 4.74 -1.66
C GLN A 84 7.53 3.78 -2.84
N ARG A 85 8.70 3.86 -3.47
CA ARG A 85 9.13 2.85 -4.45
C ARG A 85 9.19 1.48 -3.81
N SER A 86 8.84 0.47 -4.61
CA SER A 86 9.15 -0.92 -4.32
C SER A 86 9.85 -1.53 -5.54
N GLU A 87 10.37 -2.73 -5.40
CA GLU A 87 10.98 -3.48 -6.50
C GLU A 87 10.09 -3.51 -7.76
N ASN A 88 8.77 -3.56 -7.59
CA ASN A 88 7.79 -3.76 -8.67
C ASN A 88 6.79 -2.61 -8.81
N SER A 89 6.97 -1.46 -8.15
CA SER A 89 5.94 -0.42 -8.17
C SER A 89 6.46 1.01 -8.09
N LYS A 90 5.67 1.92 -8.68
CA LYS A 90 5.82 3.37 -8.57
C LYS A 90 4.51 3.98 -8.09
N GLN A 91 4.60 5.08 -7.35
CA GLN A 91 3.44 5.81 -6.86
C GLN A 91 3.51 7.28 -7.28
N TYR A 92 2.36 7.85 -7.61
CA TYR A 92 2.24 9.19 -8.16
C TYR A 92 1.16 9.97 -7.43
N MET A 93 1.47 11.21 -7.05
CA MET A 93 0.50 12.16 -6.49
C MET A 93 -0.23 12.86 -7.63
N MET A 94 -1.56 12.91 -7.53
CA MET A 94 -2.44 13.55 -8.50
C MET A 94 -2.90 14.93 -7.99
N SER A 95 -3.37 15.80 -8.90
CA SER A 95 -3.83 17.16 -8.56
C SER A 95 -5.03 17.20 -7.61
N ASP A 96 -5.85 16.15 -7.61
CA ASP A 96 -7.00 15.97 -6.71
C ASP A 96 -6.60 15.38 -5.33
N LYS A 97 -5.29 15.24 -5.07
CA LYS A 97 -4.70 14.61 -3.87
C LYS A 97 -4.92 13.10 -3.78
N SER A 98 -5.43 12.46 -4.83
CA SER A 98 -5.41 11.01 -4.93
C SER A 98 -3.99 10.50 -5.22
N VAL A 99 -3.77 9.21 -4.99
CA VAL A 99 -2.50 8.54 -5.30
C VAL A 99 -2.76 7.42 -6.30
N THR A 100 -2.02 7.45 -7.41
CA THR A 100 -2.01 6.37 -8.40
C THR A 100 -0.83 5.45 -8.13
N VAL A 101 -1.09 4.15 -8.09
CA VAL A 101 -0.06 3.11 -7.93
C VAL A 101 0.03 2.32 -9.23
N VAL A 102 1.24 2.21 -9.78
CA VAL A 102 1.53 1.39 -10.97
C VAL A 102 2.32 0.18 -10.52
N LEU A 103 1.85 -1.01 -10.88
CA LEU A 103 2.44 -2.30 -10.54
C LEU A 103 3.00 -2.96 -11.81
N TYR A 104 4.12 -3.65 -11.65
CA TYR A 104 4.80 -4.39 -12.71
C TYR A 104 4.99 -5.85 -12.27
N ASP A 105 4.91 -6.78 -13.22
CA ASP A 105 5.10 -8.21 -12.92
C ASP A 105 6.58 -8.56 -12.68
N GLU A 106 7.50 -7.79 -13.28
CA GLU A 106 8.94 -7.93 -13.12
C GLU A 106 9.54 -6.77 -12.32
N PRO A 107 10.69 -6.96 -11.63
CA PRO A 107 11.41 -5.89 -10.94
C PRO A 107 11.79 -4.75 -11.89
N ILE A 108 11.45 -3.52 -11.51
CA ILE A 108 11.80 -2.28 -12.22
C ILE A 108 12.78 -1.40 -11.41
N HIS A 109 13.02 -1.74 -10.15
CA HIS A 109 14.04 -1.09 -9.32
C HIS A 109 14.99 -2.13 -8.72
N TYR A 110 16.26 -1.76 -8.58
CA TYR A 110 17.26 -2.51 -7.82
C TYR A 110 17.72 -1.70 -6.60
N GLU A 111 18.18 -2.38 -5.56
CA GLU A 111 18.75 -1.75 -4.37
C GLU A 111 20.24 -1.44 -4.59
N ASP A 112 20.66 -0.20 -4.33
CA ASP A 112 22.07 0.19 -4.34
C ASP A 112 22.81 -0.18 -3.05
N GLU A 113 24.12 0.06 -3.00
CA GLU A 113 24.95 -0.23 -1.81
C GLU A 113 24.50 0.54 -0.54
N ASN A 114 23.67 1.57 -0.69
CA ASN A 114 23.17 2.41 0.39
C ASN A 114 21.72 2.07 0.77
N GLY A 115 21.09 1.07 0.14
CA GLY A 115 19.70 0.69 0.38
C GLY A 115 18.68 1.52 -0.40
N ASN A 116 19.09 2.30 -1.40
CA ASN A 116 18.18 3.10 -2.22
C ASN A 116 17.65 2.28 -3.40
N LEU A 117 16.36 2.44 -3.73
CA LEU A 117 15.76 1.85 -4.92
C LEU A 117 16.01 2.71 -6.16
N ILE A 118 16.89 2.21 -7.03
CA ILE A 118 17.28 2.82 -8.30
C ILE A 118 16.55 2.14 -9.45
N GLU A 119 16.12 2.93 -10.43
CA GLU A 119 15.38 2.44 -11.60
C GLU A 119 16.27 1.74 -12.62
N ILE A 120 15.77 0.66 -13.19
CA ILE A 120 16.44 -0.10 -14.25
C ILE A 120 16.20 0.61 -15.58
N ASP A 121 17.27 1.11 -16.20
CA ASP A 121 17.20 1.72 -17.53
C ASP A 121 17.25 0.65 -18.63
N ASN A 122 16.12 0.45 -19.29
CA ASN A 122 15.97 -0.48 -20.42
C ASN A 122 16.06 0.21 -21.79
N SER A 123 16.59 1.44 -21.85
CA SER A 123 16.71 2.18 -23.10
C SER A 123 17.67 1.49 -24.08
N LEU A 124 17.21 1.26 -25.31
CA LEU A 124 18.04 0.71 -26.37
C LEU A 124 18.92 1.82 -26.99
N ILE A 125 20.24 1.72 -26.81
CA ILE A 125 21.20 2.61 -27.48
C ILE A 125 21.49 2.07 -28.88
N LYS A 126 21.20 2.86 -29.93
CA LYS A 126 21.60 2.52 -31.30
C LYS A 126 23.11 2.74 -31.46
N THR A 127 23.81 1.71 -31.94
CA THR A 127 25.24 1.75 -32.28
C THR A 127 25.41 1.97 -33.78
#